data_AF-A0A6A4ZPG1-F1
#
_entry.id   AF-A0A6A4ZPG1-F1
#
_cell.length_a   1.000
_cell.length_b   1.000
_cell.length_c   1.000
_cell.angle_alpha   90.00
_cell.angle_beta   90.00
_cell.angle_gamma   90.00
#
_symmetry.space_group_name_H-M   'P 1'
#
loop_
_entity.id
_entity.type
_entity.pdbx_description
1 polymer ?
#
loop_
_entity_poly.entity_id
_entity_poly.type
_entity_poly.pdbx_seq_one_letter_code
_entity_poly.pdbx_strand_id
1 'polypeptide(L)'
;MARETGQDMDANYGKKQYPMKEFMEASLGKFARPPDHRRRFVQHDRHVLRWFALWDDTSKLYGTKHRYILHFFLADNTVEIRESYDRNSGCDPFPKLLNRSRLLKQPKFEGPFATALTHAAPPPEDDFFSWEHLAVGVTVTIYNRNILLLDADESTREWYLDHGIDVGTALVLPDTSEKPKPFVPPPYNGIGSEIDSLGSCYHLTPKPHRKSMEETDNKIILRFCAHMDTTKPEDVLRRFIVSFMICDLSIMVMEPPQRNSGIGGTSSSTPF
;
A
#
# COMPACT_ATOMS: atom_id res chain seq x y z
N MET A 1 -64.23 -29.56 -25.28
CA MET A 1 -62.96 -29.45 -26.03
C MET A 1 -61.99 -28.62 -25.21
N ALA A 2 -61.08 -29.29 -24.49
CA ALA A 2 -59.87 -28.70 -23.95
C ALA A 2 -58.84 -29.83 -24.00
N ARG A 3 -57.80 -29.68 -24.83
CA ARG A 3 -56.72 -30.66 -24.90
C ARG A 3 -55.82 -30.41 -23.70
N GLU A 4 -55.94 -31.27 -22.70
CA GLU A 4 -54.98 -31.43 -21.62
C GLU A 4 -53.67 -31.99 -22.20
N THR A 5 -52.82 -31.13 -22.74
CA THR A 5 -51.41 -31.49 -22.94
C THR A 5 -50.68 -31.20 -21.64
N GLY A 6 -50.63 -32.22 -20.77
CA GLY A 6 -49.84 -32.24 -19.54
C GLY A 6 -48.35 -32.15 -19.85
N GLN A 7 -47.86 -30.94 -20.03
CA GLN A 7 -46.43 -30.63 -20.05
C GLN A 7 -46.06 -30.11 -18.66
N ASP A 8 -45.53 -31.00 -17.84
CA ASP A 8 -44.99 -30.66 -16.53
C ASP A 8 -43.72 -29.82 -16.72
N MET A 9 -43.71 -28.58 -16.20
CA MET A 9 -42.65 -27.60 -16.46
C MET A 9 -41.33 -27.94 -15.75
N ASP A 10 -41.38 -28.78 -14.71
CA ASP A 10 -40.23 -29.17 -13.88
C ASP A 10 -39.71 -30.59 -14.16
N ALA A 11 -40.35 -31.34 -15.07
CA ALA A 11 -39.94 -32.70 -15.38
C ALA A 11 -38.74 -32.73 -16.36
N ASN A 12 -37.56 -33.07 -15.85
CA ASN A 12 -36.37 -33.32 -16.67
C ASN A 12 -36.50 -34.66 -17.40
N TYR A 13 -37.11 -34.66 -18.59
CA TYR A 13 -37.17 -35.82 -19.50
C TYR A 13 -35.83 -36.11 -20.20
N GLY A 14 -34.75 -36.11 -19.43
CA GLY A 14 -33.41 -36.43 -19.91
C GLY A 14 -33.31 -37.88 -20.34
N LYS A 15 -33.52 -38.17 -21.64
CA LYS A 15 -33.08 -39.45 -22.22
C LYS A 15 -31.59 -39.60 -21.93
N LYS A 16 -31.20 -40.66 -21.22
CA LYS A 16 -29.80 -41.01 -20.96
C LYS A 16 -29.05 -41.02 -22.30
N GLN A 17 -28.19 -40.03 -22.50
CA GLN A 17 -27.35 -39.93 -23.70
C GLN A 17 -26.24 -40.96 -23.57
N TYR A 18 -26.13 -41.85 -24.55
CA TYR A 18 -25.01 -42.79 -24.63
C TYR A 18 -23.89 -42.15 -25.45
N PRO A 19 -22.60 -42.35 -25.10
CA PRO A 19 -21.48 -41.76 -25.84
C PRO A 19 -21.53 -42.02 -27.35
N MET A 20 -21.95 -43.23 -27.75
CA MET A 20 -22.09 -43.60 -29.16
C MET A 20 -23.20 -42.83 -29.88
N LYS A 21 -24.29 -42.50 -29.18
CA LYS A 21 -25.38 -41.69 -29.72
C LYS A 21 -24.95 -40.23 -29.88
N GLU A 22 -24.23 -39.69 -28.92
CA GLU A 22 -23.68 -38.34 -28.98
C GLU A 22 -22.69 -38.19 -30.14
N PHE A 23 -21.81 -39.19 -30.34
CA PHE A 23 -20.90 -39.24 -31.48
C PHE A 23 -21.67 -39.31 -32.82
N MET A 24 -22.69 -40.16 -32.92
CA MET A 24 -23.47 -40.28 -34.15
C MET A 24 -24.29 -39.02 -34.46
N GLU A 25 -24.88 -38.39 -33.44
CA GLU A 25 -25.56 -37.09 -33.59
C GLU A 25 -24.58 -35.98 -34.01
N ALA A 26 -23.38 -35.93 -33.44
CA ALA A 26 -22.34 -34.99 -33.84
C ALA A 26 -21.88 -35.23 -35.30
N SER A 27 -21.72 -36.49 -35.71
CA SER A 27 -21.38 -36.88 -37.09
C SER A 27 -22.46 -36.47 -38.09
N LEU A 28 -23.72 -36.44 -37.65
CA LEU A 28 -24.88 -35.98 -38.43
C LEU A 28 -25.06 -34.45 -38.41
N GLY A 29 -24.12 -33.69 -37.83
CA GLY A 29 -24.15 -32.23 -37.82
C GLY A 29 -24.91 -31.60 -36.65
N LYS A 30 -25.14 -32.33 -35.55
CA LYS A 30 -25.69 -31.72 -34.33
C LYS A 30 -24.75 -30.66 -33.79
N PHE A 31 -25.32 -29.53 -33.36
CA PHE A 31 -24.59 -28.45 -32.74
C PHE A 31 -23.95 -28.88 -31.41
N ALA A 32 -22.62 -28.75 -31.30
CA ALA A 32 -21.81 -29.34 -30.24
C ALA A 32 -21.75 -28.55 -28.91
N ARG A 33 -22.67 -27.61 -28.66
CA ARG A 33 -22.67 -26.88 -27.37
C ARG A 33 -23.40 -27.66 -26.28
N PRO A 34 -22.91 -27.62 -25.03
CA PRO A 34 -23.61 -28.19 -23.90
C PRO A 34 -25.03 -27.60 -23.79
N PRO A 35 -26.05 -28.40 -23.45
CA PRO A 35 -27.43 -27.94 -23.40
C PRO A 35 -27.65 -26.80 -22.39
N ASP A 36 -26.90 -26.79 -21.29
CA ASP A 36 -27.04 -25.80 -20.21
C ASP A 36 -26.27 -24.49 -20.46
N HIS A 37 -25.39 -24.46 -21.47
CA HIS A 37 -24.57 -23.29 -21.81
C HIS A 37 -25.43 -22.06 -22.13
N ARG A 38 -26.56 -22.24 -22.83
CA ARG A 38 -27.44 -21.11 -23.19
C ARG A 38 -28.15 -20.53 -21.97
N ARG A 39 -28.60 -21.38 -21.06
CA ARG A 39 -29.30 -20.95 -19.85
C ARG A 39 -28.37 -20.11 -18.97
N ARG A 40 -27.16 -20.62 -18.69
CA ARG A 40 -26.16 -19.91 -17.89
C ARG A 40 -25.72 -18.60 -18.52
N PHE A 41 -25.47 -18.61 -19.84
CA PHE A 41 -25.11 -17.41 -20.57
C PHE A 41 -26.18 -16.32 -20.45
N VAL A 42 -27.47 -16.65 -20.58
CA VAL A 42 -28.55 -15.66 -20.48
C VAL A 42 -28.73 -15.15 -19.05
N GLN A 43 -28.52 -15.99 -18.03
CA GLN A 43 -28.71 -15.62 -16.62
C GLN A 43 -27.56 -14.79 -16.05
N HIS A 44 -26.34 -15.05 -16.51
CA HIS A 44 -25.12 -14.45 -15.95
C HIS A 44 -24.30 -13.70 -17.00
N ASP A 45 -24.95 -13.23 -18.07
CA ASP A 45 -24.27 -12.41 -19.08
C ASP A 45 -23.66 -11.18 -18.42
N ARG A 46 -22.40 -10.90 -18.73
CA ARG A 46 -21.60 -9.77 -18.17
C ARG A 46 -21.36 -9.80 -16.66
N HIS A 47 -21.80 -10.82 -15.93
CA HIS A 47 -21.44 -10.97 -14.52
C HIS A 47 -20.03 -11.54 -14.42
N VAL A 48 -19.09 -10.69 -14.01
CA VAL A 48 -17.68 -11.03 -13.86
C VAL A 48 -17.27 -10.73 -12.43
N LEU A 49 -16.84 -11.76 -11.73
CA LEU A 49 -16.32 -11.64 -10.39
C LEU A 49 -14.84 -11.29 -10.46
N ARG A 50 -14.40 -10.29 -9.69
CA ARG A 50 -13.03 -9.77 -9.72
C ARG A 50 -12.36 -9.85 -8.35
N TRP A 51 -11.12 -10.34 -8.34
CA TRP A 51 -10.25 -10.33 -7.17
C TRP A 51 -8.89 -9.72 -7.49
N PHE A 52 -8.32 -9.09 -6.48
CA PHE A 52 -6.93 -8.64 -6.45
C PHE A 52 -6.08 -9.70 -5.80
N ALA A 53 -4.99 -10.07 -6.46
CA ALA A 53 -4.17 -11.19 -6.07
C ALA A 53 -2.69 -10.84 -6.11
N LEU A 54 -1.89 -11.56 -5.32
CA LEU A 54 -0.46 -11.40 -5.25
C LEU A 54 0.21 -12.76 -5.41
N TRP A 55 1.22 -12.81 -6.27
CA TRP A 55 2.17 -13.91 -6.29
C TRP A 55 3.48 -13.44 -5.66
N ASP A 56 3.83 -14.05 -4.54
CA ASP A 56 5.07 -13.78 -3.84
C ASP A 56 6.16 -14.74 -4.32
N ASP A 57 7.08 -14.25 -5.16
CA ASP A 57 8.24 -15.01 -5.62
C ASP A 57 9.54 -14.64 -4.89
N THR A 58 9.50 -13.81 -3.83
CA THR A 58 10.70 -13.25 -3.19
C THR A 58 11.62 -14.29 -2.54
N SER A 59 11.15 -15.53 -2.39
CA SER A 59 12.00 -16.66 -1.95
C SER A 59 13.12 -17.00 -2.93
N LYS A 60 12.98 -16.62 -4.21
CA LYS A 60 13.99 -16.85 -5.25
C LYS A 60 15.01 -15.71 -5.31
N LEU A 61 16.20 -16.01 -5.85
CA LEU A 61 17.34 -15.09 -5.93
C LEU A 61 17.01 -13.74 -6.62
N TYR A 62 16.11 -13.75 -7.61
CA TYR A 62 15.62 -12.56 -8.33
C TYR A 62 14.10 -12.44 -8.22
N GLY A 63 13.55 -12.99 -7.15
CA GLY A 63 12.14 -13.03 -6.88
C GLY A 63 11.55 -11.64 -6.69
N THR A 64 10.45 -11.37 -7.37
CA THR A 64 9.68 -10.12 -7.20
C THR A 64 8.24 -10.48 -6.82
N LYS A 65 7.56 -9.55 -6.16
CA LYS A 65 6.12 -9.68 -5.89
C LYS A 65 5.34 -9.22 -7.11
N HIS A 66 4.56 -10.11 -7.70
CA HIS A 66 3.73 -9.80 -8.87
C HIS A 66 2.28 -9.60 -8.45
N ARG A 67 1.68 -8.48 -8.88
CA ARG A 67 0.27 -8.18 -8.64
C ARG A 67 -0.57 -8.66 -9.82
N TYR A 68 -1.64 -9.37 -9.52
CA TYR A 68 -2.54 -9.98 -10.50
C TYR A 68 -3.98 -9.56 -10.24
N ILE A 69 -4.78 -9.54 -11.30
CA ILE A 69 -6.23 -9.38 -11.24
C ILE A 69 -6.87 -10.63 -11.83
N LEU A 70 -7.61 -11.36 -10.99
CA LEU A 70 -8.33 -12.55 -11.37
C LEU A 70 -9.76 -12.17 -11.73
N HIS A 71 -10.20 -12.58 -12.92
CA HIS A 71 -11.58 -12.46 -13.39
C HIS A 71 -12.20 -13.85 -13.50
N PHE A 72 -13.35 -14.06 -12.88
CA PHE A 72 -14.15 -15.27 -13.01
C PHE A 72 -15.46 -14.94 -13.73
N PHE A 73 -15.70 -15.61 -14.86
CA PHE A 73 -16.90 -15.41 -15.66
C PHE A 73 -17.97 -16.43 -15.27
N LEU A 74 -19.06 -15.97 -14.66
CA LEU A 74 -20.16 -16.82 -14.19
C LEU A 74 -20.92 -17.50 -15.34
N ALA A 75 -20.95 -16.89 -16.52
CA ALA A 75 -21.62 -17.46 -17.70
C ALA A 75 -21.04 -18.83 -18.13
N ASP A 76 -19.71 -18.97 -18.07
CA ASP A 76 -18.99 -20.12 -18.63
C ASP A 76 -18.06 -20.82 -17.62
N ASN A 77 -18.06 -20.41 -16.35
CA ASN A 77 -17.16 -20.90 -15.28
C ASN A 77 -15.68 -20.88 -15.70
N THR A 78 -15.26 -19.78 -16.31
CA THR A 78 -13.89 -19.60 -16.81
C THR A 78 -13.15 -18.55 -16.00
N VAL A 79 -11.83 -18.73 -15.88
CA VAL A 79 -10.92 -17.83 -15.17
C VAL A 79 -10.00 -17.16 -16.18
N GLU A 80 -9.76 -15.86 -16.01
CA GLU A 80 -8.77 -15.09 -16.74
C GLU A 80 -7.90 -14.32 -15.74
N ILE A 81 -6.59 -14.29 -15.96
CA ILE A 81 -5.66 -13.60 -15.06
C ILE A 81 -4.90 -12.54 -15.83
N ARG A 82 -5.06 -11.30 -15.38
CA ARG A 82 -4.35 -10.14 -15.90
C ARG A 82 -3.22 -9.75 -14.97
N GLU A 83 -2.09 -9.37 -15.56
CA GLU A 83 -1.01 -8.76 -14.79
C GLU A 83 -1.34 -7.28 -14.56
N SER A 84 -1.12 -6.79 -13.34
CA SER A 84 -1.23 -5.37 -13.02
C SER A 84 0.15 -4.85 -12.68
N TYR A 85 0.57 -3.78 -13.38
CA TYR A 85 1.89 -3.19 -13.22
C TYR A 85 1.79 -1.83 -12.53
N ASP A 86 2.71 -1.60 -11.60
CA ASP A 86 2.94 -0.26 -11.05
C ASP A 86 3.75 0.57 -12.05
N ARG A 87 3.60 1.91 -11.94
CA ARG A 87 4.41 2.84 -12.74
C ARG A 87 5.89 2.65 -12.42
N ASN A 88 6.72 2.64 -13.45
CA ASN A 88 8.17 2.44 -13.35
C ASN A 88 8.58 1.09 -12.72
N SER A 89 7.76 0.04 -12.86
CA SER A 89 8.09 -1.31 -12.37
C SER A 89 9.25 -1.98 -13.12
N GLY A 90 9.57 -1.53 -14.33
CA GLY A 90 10.65 -2.12 -15.15
C GLY A 90 10.31 -3.46 -15.80
N CYS A 91 9.10 -3.99 -15.57
CA CYS A 91 8.57 -5.15 -16.28
C CYS A 91 7.97 -4.73 -17.62
N ASP A 92 8.17 -5.56 -18.66
CA ASP A 92 7.49 -5.39 -19.94
C ASP A 92 5.98 -5.62 -19.76
N PRO A 93 5.11 -4.69 -20.19
CA PRO A 93 3.67 -4.81 -19.95
C PRO A 93 3.02 -5.90 -20.79
N PHE A 94 2.92 -7.11 -20.23
CA PHE A 94 2.09 -8.19 -20.78
C PHE A 94 0.68 -8.17 -20.18
N PRO A 95 -0.37 -8.11 -21.00
CA PRO A 95 -1.72 -7.88 -20.49
C PRO A 95 -2.32 -9.08 -19.73
N LYS A 96 -1.86 -10.31 -19.99
CA LYS A 96 -2.45 -11.53 -19.43
C LYS A 96 -1.38 -12.54 -19.06
N LEU A 97 -1.53 -13.12 -17.87
CA LEU A 97 -0.78 -14.30 -17.45
C LEU A 97 -1.46 -15.58 -17.96
N LEU A 98 -2.79 -15.65 -17.84
CA LEU A 98 -3.60 -16.81 -18.20
C LEU A 98 -4.72 -16.39 -19.13
N ASN A 99 -4.80 -17.06 -20.28
CA ASN A 99 -5.94 -16.91 -21.19
C ASN A 99 -7.20 -17.54 -20.58
N ARG A 100 -8.36 -16.94 -20.90
CA ARG A 100 -9.67 -17.36 -20.43
C ARG A 100 -9.86 -18.86 -20.67
N SER A 101 -9.91 -19.62 -19.58
CA SER A 101 -10.02 -21.09 -19.61
C SER A 101 -10.63 -21.59 -18.31
N ARG A 102 -11.12 -22.83 -18.30
CA ARG A 102 -11.60 -23.46 -17.06
C ARG A 102 -10.40 -23.93 -16.25
N LEU A 103 -10.35 -23.53 -14.98
CA LEU A 103 -9.23 -23.86 -14.10
C LEU A 103 -9.55 -25.14 -13.30
N LEU A 104 -8.61 -26.08 -13.25
CA LEU A 104 -8.71 -27.29 -12.43
C LEU A 104 -8.23 -27.00 -11.00
N LYS A 105 -8.94 -27.54 -10.00
CA LYS A 105 -8.60 -27.45 -8.56
C LYS A 105 -7.23 -28.03 -8.26
N GLN A 106 -6.98 -29.20 -8.84
CA GLN A 106 -5.70 -29.87 -8.77
C GLN A 106 -5.25 -30.11 -10.22
N PRO A 107 -4.25 -29.37 -10.71
CA PRO A 107 -3.62 -29.75 -11.96
C PRO A 107 -2.94 -31.10 -11.71
N LYS A 108 -3.60 -32.20 -12.13
CA LYS A 108 -2.94 -33.50 -12.22
C LYS A 108 -1.71 -33.27 -13.09
N PHE A 109 -0.56 -33.76 -12.62
CA PHE A 109 0.74 -33.61 -13.27
C PHE A 109 0.81 -34.46 -14.55
N GLU A 110 -0.24 -34.43 -15.37
CA GLU A 110 -0.20 -34.95 -16.72
C GLU A 110 0.49 -33.88 -17.54
N GLY A 111 1.71 -34.18 -17.99
CA GLY A 111 2.57 -33.23 -18.69
C GLY A 111 1.89 -32.58 -19.91
N PRO A 112 2.57 -31.62 -20.57
CA PRO A 112 2.02 -30.79 -21.64
C PRO A 112 1.56 -31.54 -22.92
N PHE A 113 1.55 -32.88 -22.90
CA PHE A 113 1.19 -33.78 -23.98
C PHE A 113 -0.15 -34.51 -23.78
N ALA A 114 -0.86 -34.27 -22.66
CA ALA A 114 -2.05 -35.05 -22.30
C ALA A 114 -3.27 -34.78 -23.19
N THR A 115 -3.39 -33.62 -23.84
CA THR A 115 -4.68 -33.18 -24.40
C THR A 115 -5.00 -33.61 -25.83
N ALA A 116 -4.13 -34.36 -26.52
CA ALA A 116 -4.39 -34.80 -27.89
C ALA A 116 -4.24 -36.31 -28.14
N LEU A 117 -3.54 -37.05 -27.28
CA LEU A 117 -3.16 -38.44 -27.54
C LEU A 117 -3.46 -39.41 -26.39
N THR A 118 -3.96 -38.93 -25.24
CA THR A 118 -4.37 -39.83 -24.17
C THR A 118 -5.86 -40.10 -24.28
N HIS A 119 -6.25 -41.38 -24.24
CA HIS A 119 -7.63 -41.84 -24.08
C HIS A 119 -8.20 -41.52 -22.68
N ALA A 120 -7.71 -40.45 -22.03
CA ALA A 120 -8.18 -40.03 -20.74
C ALA A 120 -9.54 -39.38 -20.90
N ALA A 121 -10.53 -39.85 -20.13
CA ALA A 121 -11.82 -39.21 -20.06
C ALA A 121 -11.63 -37.74 -19.63
N PRO A 122 -12.39 -36.80 -20.21
CA PRO A 122 -12.34 -35.41 -19.75
C PRO A 122 -12.57 -35.39 -18.23
N PRO A 123 -11.82 -34.56 -17.49
CA PRO A 123 -11.96 -34.49 -16.04
C PRO A 123 -13.42 -34.14 -15.67
N PRO A 124 -13.96 -34.74 -14.59
CA PRO A 124 -15.31 -34.49 -14.15
C PRO A 124 -15.51 -33.00 -13.81
N GLU A 125 -16.74 -32.50 -13.97
CA GLU A 125 -17.09 -31.09 -13.73
C GLU A 125 -16.72 -30.61 -12.31
N ASP A 126 -16.72 -31.51 -11.32
CA ASP A 126 -16.41 -31.22 -9.92
C ASP A 126 -14.93 -30.90 -9.65
N ASP A 127 -14.03 -31.33 -10.55
CA ASP A 127 -12.59 -31.05 -10.46
C ASP A 127 -12.26 -29.60 -10.86
N PHE A 128 -13.20 -28.87 -11.45
CA PHE A 128 -13.00 -27.47 -11.84
C PHE A 128 -13.29 -26.51 -10.68
N PHE A 129 -12.62 -25.36 -10.70
CA PHE A 129 -12.91 -24.27 -9.77
C PHE A 129 -14.31 -23.71 -10.02
N SER A 130 -15.08 -23.62 -8.94
CA SER A 130 -16.30 -22.81 -8.85
C SER A 130 -15.98 -21.50 -8.15
N TRP A 131 -16.87 -20.53 -8.30
CA TRP A 131 -16.78 -19.25 -7.59
C TRP A 131 -16.73 -19.50 -6.08
N GLU A 132 -17.50 -20.44 -5.52
CA GLU A 132 -17.56 -20.77 -4.08
C GLU A 132 -16.20 -21.04 -3.40
N HIS A 133 -15.20 -21.47 -4.19
CA HIS A 133 -13.88 -21.81 -3.68
C HIS A 133 -12.90 -20.62 -3.67
N LEU A 134 -13.33 -19.43 -4.10
CA LEU A 134 -12.50 -18.24 -4.29
C LEU A 134 -12.77 -17.18 -3.22
N ALA A 135 -12.41 -17.47 -1.96
CA ALA A 135 -12.47 -16.50 -0.87
C ALA A 135 -11.17 -15.70 -0.72
N VAL A 136 -11.24 -14.52 -0.09
CA VAL A 136 -10.07 -13.71 0.25
C VAL A 136 -9.22 -14.45 1.29
N GLY A 137 -7.90 -14.46 1.09
CA GLY A 137 -6.95 -15.22 1.90
C GLY A 137 -6.66 -16.64 1.38
N VAL A 138 -7.44 -17.14 0.40
CA VAL A 138 -7.17 -18.43 -0.23
C VAL A 138 -6.04 -18.29 -1.27
N THR A 139 -5.16 -19.29 -1.33
CA THR A 139 -4.13 -19.42 -2.37
C THR A 139 -4.60 -20.32 -3.50
N VAL A 140 -4.57 -19.81 -4.73
CA VAL A 140 -4.90 -20.55 -5.94
C VAL A 140 -3.60 -20.98 -6.63
N THR A 141 -3.43 -22.29 -6.84
CA THR A 141 -2.25 -22.84 -7.53
C THR A 141 -2.50 -22.93 -9.04
N ILE A 142 -1.72 -22.19 -9.83
CA ILE A 142 -1.87 -22.11 -11.29
C ILE A 142 -0.51 -22.32 -11.94
N TYR A 143 -0.37 -23.38 -12.74
CA TYR A 143 0.90 -23.77 -13.38
C TYR A 143 2.09 -23.73 -12.41
N ASN A 144 1.90 -24.28 -11.20
CA ASN A 144 2.90 -24.32 -10.13
C ASN A 144 3.29 -22.93 -9.55
N ARG A 145 2.42 -21.92 -9.70
CA ARG A 145 2.52 -20.62 -9.04
C ARG A 145 1.40 -20.51 -8.01
N ASN A 146 1.75 -20.19 -6.78
CA ASN A 146 0.78 -20.01 -5.70
C ASN A 146 0.38 -18.53 -5.63
N ILE A 147 -0.82 -18.22 -6.10
CA ILE A 147 -1.34 -16.86 -6.16
C ILE A 147 -2.30 -16.66 -4.98
N LEU A 148 -1.98 -15.73 -4.09
CA LEU A 148 -2.79 -15.39 -2.92
C LEU A 148 -3.86 -14.35 -3.29
N LEU A 149 -5.11 -14.61 -2.98
CA LEU A 149 -6.18 -13.62 -3.12
C LEU A 149 -6.15 -12.64 -1.94
N LEU A 150 -5.93 -11.36 -2.22
CA LEU A 150 -5.81 -10.30 -1.21
C LEU A 150 -7.14 -9.59 -0.95
N ASP A 151 -7.87 -9.28 -2.01
CA ASP A 151 -9.08 -8.47 -1.92
C ASP A 151 -10.05 -8.84 -3.05
N ALA A 152 -11.32 -8.51 -2.85
CA ALA A 152 -12.39 -8.71 -3.80
C ALA A 152 -13.08 -7.38 -4.09
N ASP A 153 -13.49 -7.21 -5.34
CA ASP A 153 -14.26 -6.05 -5.79
C ASP A 153 -15.61 -5.92 -5.06
N GLU A 154 -16.19 -4.72 -5.08
CA GLU A 154 -17.47 -4.45 -4.43
C GLU A 154 -18.59 -5.32 -5.01
N SER A 155 -18.65 -5.43 -6.34
CA SER A 155 -19.59 -6.29 -7.06
C SER A 155 -19.45 -7.78 -6.68
N THR A 156 -18.23 -8.25 -6.43
CA THR A 156 -17.97 -9.61 -5.97
C THR A 156 -18.51 -9.82 -4.56
N ARG A 157 -18.31 -8.85 -3.68
CA ARG A 157 -18.78 -8.92 -2.29
C ARG A 157 -20.30 -8.96 -2.22
N GLU A 158 -20.99 -8.11 -2.97
CA GLU A 158 -22.45 -8.11 -3.08
C GLU A 158 -22.98 -9.46 -3.58
N TRP A 159 -22.39 -9.97 -4.66
CA TRP A 159 -22.78 -11.25 -5.24
C TRP A 159 -22.67 -12.39 -4.22
N TYR A 160 -21.60 -12.40 -3.41
CA TYR A 160 -21.39 -13.42 -2.39
C TYR A 160 -22.35 -13.30 -1.21
N LEU A 161 -22.68 -12.07 -0.81
CA LEU A 161 -23.69 -11.80 0.22
C LEU A 161 -25.07 -12.28 -0.22
N ASP A 162 -25.45 -12.08 -1.47
CA ASP A 162 -26.71 -12.58 -2.04
C ASP A 162 -26.80 -14.12 -2.00
N HIS A 163 -25.66 -14.79 -2.08
CA HIS A 163 -25.56 -16.26 -1.99
C HIS A 163 -25.26 -16.76 -0.57
N GLY A 164 -25.20 -15.86 0.42
CA GLY A 164 -25.03 -16.19 1.84
C GLY A 164 -23.62 -16.64 2.23
N ILE A 165 -22.60 -16.34 1.44
CA ILE A 165 -21.20 -16.71 1.71
C ILE A 165 -20.40 -15.43 1.95
N ASP A 166 -19.59 -15.41 3.01
CA ASP A 166 -18.67 -14.29 3.26
C ASP A 166 -17.36 -14.49 2.49
N VAL A 167 -16.97 -13.48 1.71
CA VAL A 167 -15.71 -13.44 0.97
C VAL A 167 -14.51 -13.23 1.89
N GLY A 168 -14.71 -12.61 3.06
CA GLY A 168 -13.67 -12.25 4.00
C GLY A 168 -13.15 -10.81 3.84
N THR A 169 -12.40 -10.34 4.84
CA THR A 169 -11.84 -8.98 4.91
C THR A 169 -10.60 -8.84 4.01
N ALA A 170 -10.42 -7.67 3.41
CA ALA A 170 -9.24 -7.35 2.57
C ALA A 170 -7.93 -7.54 3.36
N LEU A 171 -7.00 -8.32 2.80
CA LEU A 171 -5.68 -8.55 3.38
C LEU A 171 -4.72 -7.44 2.96
N VAL A 172 -4.38 -6.55 3.89
CA VAL A 172 -3.36 -5.53 3.68
C VAL A 172 -2.00 -6.13 4.01
N LEU A 173 -1.19 -6.39 2.98
CA LEU A 173 0.21 -6.76 3.17
C LEU A 173 1.02 -5.50 3.53
N PRO A 174 1.88 -5.56 4.55
CA PRO A 174 2.73 -4.43 4.90
C PRO A 174 3.74 -4.17 3.78
N ASP A 175 3.72 -2.97 3.21
CA ASP A 175 4.76 -2.53 2.27
C ASP A 175 6.10 -2.49 3.01
N THR A 176 7.02 -3.38 2.63
CA THR A 176 8.40 -3.42 3.17
C THR A 176 9.28 -2.33 2.55
N SER A 177 8.71 -1.14 2.32
CA SER A 177 9.50 0.01 1.90
C SER A 177 10.08 0.67 3.14
N GLU A 178 11.34 0.37 3.43
CA GLU A 178 12.10 1.15 4.41
C GLU A 178 12.27 2.57 3.88
N LYS A 179 11.49 3.51 4.43
CA LYS A 179 11.72 4.93 4.17
C LYS A 179 13.16 5.26 4.60
N PRO A 180 13.91 6.06 3.82
CA PRO A 180 15.25 6.46 4.23
C PRO A 180 15.16 7.13 5.60
N LYS A 181 16.11 6.80 6.48
CA LYS A 181 16.17 7.39 7.82
C LYS A 181 16.26 8.90 7.68
N PRO A 182 15.45 9.68 8.44
CA PRO A 182 15.54 11.13 8.39
C PRO A 182 16.94 11.58 8.79
N PHE A 183 17.45 12.62 8.13
CA PHE A 183 18.73 13.21 8.47
C PHE A 183 18.65 13.85 9.87
N VAL A 184 19.59 13.49 10.73
CA VAL A 184 19.76 14.10 12.06
C VAL A 184 21.09 14.86 12.04
N PRO A 185 21.10 16.19 12.25
CA PRO A 185 22.33 16.94 12.24
C PRO A 185 23.25 16.49 13.39
N PRO A 186 24.57 16.47 13.17
CA PRO A 186 25.53 16.16 14.24
C PRO A 186 25.50 17.20 15.36
N PRO A 187 26.00 16.86 16.57
CA PRO A 187 26.14 17.83 17.65
C PRO A 187 27.10 18.97 17.26
N TYR A 188 26.86 20.14 17.84
CA TYR A 188 27.68 21.34 17.59
C TYR A 188 29.14 21.13 17.99
N ASN A 189 30.05 21.60 17.15
CA ASN A 189 31.50 21.34 17.24
C ASN A 189 32.28 22.43 18.01
N GLY A 190 31.61 23.46 18.55
CA GLY A 190 32.26 24.54 19.30
C GLY A 190 32.85 25.67 18.45
N ILE A 191 32.68 25.63 17.12
CA ILE A 191 33.22 26.64 16.20
C ILE A 191 32.07 27.45 15.58
N GLY A 192 32.16 28.78 15.62
CA GLY A 192 31.13 29.66 15.07
C GLY A 192 29.87 29.72 15.93
N SER A 193 28.72 30.06 15.39
CA SER A 193 27.44 29.96 16.12
C SER A 193 26.76 28.62 15.82
N GLU A 194 25.92 28.15 16.75
CA GLU A 194 25.13 26.92 16.56
C GLU A 194 24.23 27.03 15.31
N ILE A 195 23.63 28.19 15.08
CA ILE A 195 22.82 28.49 13.89
C ILE A 195 23.64 28.38 12.60
N ASP A 196 24.86 28.90 12.58
CA ASP A 196 25.70 28.91 11.38
C ASP A 196 26.20 27.49 11.04
N SER A 197 26.63 26.75 12.06
CA SER A 197 27.02 25.34 11.94
C SER A 197 25.87 24.46 11.43
N LEU A 198 24.66 24.69 11.94
CA LEU A 198 23.46 23.98 11.53
C LEU A 198 23.10 24.30 10.06
N GLY A 199 23.27 25.56 9.62
CA GLY A 199 23.13 25.96 8.22
C GLY A 199 24.04 25.17 7.27
N SER A 200 25.28 24.93 7.69
CA SER A 200 26.25 24.10 6.95
C SER A 200 25.88 22.62 6.88
N CYS A 201 25.12 22.10 7.86
CA CYS A 201 24.66 20.71 7.85
C CYS A 201 23.51 20.50 6.85
N TYR A 202 22.70 21.53 6.59
CA TYR A 202 21.54 21.44 5.70
C TYR A 202 21.84 21.80 4.25
N HIS A 203 22.83 22.67 4.00
CA HIS A 203 23.12 23.18 2.67
C HIS A 203 24.59 23.00 2.32
N LEU A 204 24.86 22.52 1.11
CA LEU A 204 26.23 22.45 0.58
C LEU A 204 26.88 23.84 0.48
N THR A 205 26.09 24.86 0.14
CA THR A 205 26.51 26.26 0.15
C THR A 205 25.80 26.98 1.30
N PRO A 206 26.54 27.37 2.37
CA PRO A 206 25.92 27.98 3.53
C PRO A 206 25.30 29.32 3.13
N LYS A 207 24.05 29.50 3.54
CA LYS A 207 23.34 30.78 3.38
C LYS A 207 23.46 31.54 4.69
N PRO A 208 23.81 32.84 4.66
CA PRO A 208 23.86 33.64 5.88
C PRO A 208 22.50 33.62 6.55
N HIS A 209 22.49 33.39 7.87
CA HIS A 209 21.28 33.42 8.66
C HIS A 209 20.65 34.83 8.56
N ARG A 210 19.34 34.88 8.33
CA ARG A 210 18.59 36.13 8.29
C ARG A 210 17.96 36.34 9.67
N LYS A 211 18.35 37.41 10.35
CA LYS A 211 17.69 37.87 11.57
C LYS A 211 16.25 38.28 11.26
N SER A 212 15.33 37.99 12.17
CA SER A 212 13.95 38.44 12.03
C SER A 212 13.86 39.98 12.16
N MET A 213 12.80 40.59 11.65
CA MET A 213 12.60 42.04 11.76
C MET A 213 12.46 42.49 13.22
N GLU A 214 11.90 41.62 14.06
CA GLU A 214 11.70 41.83 15.51
C GLU A 214 13.04 41.82 16.25
N GLU A 215 13.98 40.96 15.84
CA GLU A 215 15.36 40.92 16.37
C GLU A 215 16.19 42.16 16.01
N THR A 216 15.68 43.03 15.15
CA THR A 216 16.39 44.23 14.68
C THR A 216 15.88 45.51 15.37
N ASP A 217 14.74 45.47 16.07
CA ASP A 217 14.16 46.68 16.69
C ASP A 217 14.78 46.99 18.06
N ASN A 218 15.79 47.85 18.07
CA ASN A 218 16.54 48.24 19.29
C ASN A 218 15.80 49.22 20.22
N LYS A 219 14.49 49.39 20.08
CA LYS A 219 13.74 50.44 20.80
C LYS A 219 13.42 50.08 22.24
N ILE A 220 13.32 48.80 22.58
CA ILE A 220 12.89 48.36 23.91
C ILE A 220 14.08 47.79 24.67
N ILE A 221 14.55 48.56 25.67
CA ILE A 221 15.60 48.15 26.60
C ILE A 221 15.00 48.18 28.01
N LEU A 222 15.03 47.04 28.68
CA LEU A 222 14.60 46.93 30.08
C LEU A 222 15.78 47.20 30.98
N ARG A 223 15.66 48.19 31.88
CA ARG A 223 16.73 48.60 32.79
C ARG A 223 16.37 48.27 34.23
N PHE A 224 17.24 47.51 34.89
CA PHE A 224 17.09 47.10 36.28
C PHE A 224 18.29 47.57 37.09
N CYS A 225 18.03 47.94 38.35
CA CYS A 225 19.08 48.17 39.33
C CYS A 225 19.34 46.86 40.08
N ALA A 226 20.59 46.41 40.09
CA ALA A 226 21.03 45.22 40.81
C ALA A 226 22.15 45.59 41.80
N HIS A 227 22.24 44.85 42.89
CA HIS A 227 23.39 44.86 43.78
C HIS A 227 23.95 43.43 43.85
N MET A 228 25.26 43.30 44.03
CA MET A 228 25.87 41.97 44.16
C MET A 228 25.77 41.52 45.61
N ASP A 229 25.17 40.35 45.84
CA ASP A 229 25.16 39.72 47.16
C ASP A 229 26.43 38.89 47.31
N THR A 230 27.39 39.39 48.08
CA THR A 230 28.77 38.86 48.18
C THR A 230 29.30 39.01 49.59
N THR A 231 30.20 38.11 49.97
CA THR A 231 30.83 38.06 51.29
C THR A 231 32.00 39.03 51.43
N LYS A 232 32.47 39.63 50.33
CA LYS A 232 33.55 40.63 50.35
C LYS A 232 32.99 42.01 50.67
N PRO A 233 33.47 42.69 51.73
CA PRO A 233 32.91 43.96 52.19
C PRO A 233 33.06 45.10 51.16
N GLU A 234 34.06 45.01 50.28
CA GLU A 234 34.34 45.99 49.22
C GLU A 234 33.29 45.97 48.10
N ASP A 235 32.67 44.80 47.85
CA ASP A 235 31.75 44.60 46.73
C ASP A 235 30.26 44.80 47.13
N VAL A 236 29.93 44.80 48.43
CA VAL A 236 28.56 44.92 48.96
C VAL A 236 27.89 46.25 48.59
N LEU A 237 28.68 47.32 48.48
CA LEU A 237 28.17 48.66 48.15
C LEU A 237 28.11 48.93 46.64
N ARG A 238 28.57 47.99 45.80
CA ARG A 238 28.59 48.15 44.34
C ARG A 238 27.19 48.01 43.78
N ARG A 239 26.79 49.00 42.99
CA ARG A 239 25.50 49.03 42.30
C ARG A 239 25.73 48.79 40.84
N PHE A 240 24.90 47.95 40.24
CA PHE A 240 24.94 47.63 38.83
C PHE A 240 23.63 48.02 38.18
N ILE A 241 23.71 48.48 36.94
CA ILE A 241 22.59 48.70 36.06
C ILE A 241 22.62 47.57 35.04
N VAL A 242 21.65 46.67 35.13
CA VAL A 242 21.47 45.57 34.18
C VAL A 242 20.49 46.05 33.12
N SER A 243 20.96 46.17 31.89
CA SER A 243 20.15 46.53 30.72
C SER A 243 19.96 45.28 29.87
N PHE A 244 18.71 44.84 29.71
CA PHE A 244 18.32 43.73 28.86
C PHE A 244 17.76 44.28 27.55
N MET A 245 18.40 43.94 26.43
CA MET A 245 17.94 44.31 25.10
C MET A 245 17.00 43.22 24.59
N ILE A 246 15.73 43.58 24.31
CA ILE A 246 14.73 42.58 23.88
C ILE A 246 15.01 42.08 22.46
N CYS A 247 15.69 42.88 21.62
CA CYS A 247 15.96 42.55 20.23
C CYS A 247 16.86 41.32 20.06
N ASP A 248 17.97 41.25 20.78
CA ASP A 248 18.95 40.16 20.66
C ASP A 248 19.08 39.33 21.94
N LEU A 249 18.20 39.56 22.93
CA LEU A 249 18.24 38.98 24.27
C LEU A 249 19.58 39.21 24.98
N SER A 250 20.38 40.20 24.54
CA SER A 250 21.67 40.48 25.13
C SER A 250 21.54 41.20 26.48
N ILE A 251 22.46 40.88 27.38
CA ILE A 251 22.55 41.50 28.71
C ILE A 251 23.79 42.39 28.73
N MET A 252 23.57 43.68 29.00
CA MET A 252 24.62 44.64 29.27
C MET A 252 24.60 45.00 30.76
N VAL A 253 25.71 44.78 31.46
CA VAL A 253 25.87 45.15 32.86
C VAL A 253 26.82 46.36 32.95
N MET A 254 26.33 47.45 33.52
CA MET A 254 27.09 48.68 33.69
C MET A 254 27.20 49.04 35.17
N GLU A 255 28.40 49.36 35.63
CA GLU A 255 28.64 49.92 36.95
C GLU A 255 28.77 51.45 36.87
N PRO A 256 27.78 52.22 37.36
CA PRO A 256 27.87 53.68 37.37
C PRO A 256 29.01 54.16 38.29
N PRO A 257 29.76 55.20 37.89
CA PRO A 257 30.85 55.72 38.69
C PRO A 257 30.33 56.37 39.98
N GLN A 258 30.87 55.94 41.13
CA GLN A 258 30.53 56.51 42.44
C GLN A 258 31.71 57.36 42.96
N ARG A 259 31.44 58.59 43.40
CA ARG A 259 32.47 59.44 44.00
C ARG A 259 32.97 58.80 45.30
N ASN A 260 34.29 58.85 45.52
CA ASN A 260 34.97 58.34 46.71
C ASN A 260 34.89 56.81 46.93
N SER A 261 34.55 56.02 45.90
CA SER A 261 34.51 54.54 46.01
C SER A 261 35.85 53.85 45.74
N GLY A 262 36.83 54.55 45.13
CA GLY A 262 38.12 53.95 44.76
C GLY A 262 38.08 52.97 43.58
N ILE A 263 36.90 52.68 43.03
CA ILE A 263 36.67 51.75 41.92
C ILE A 263 36.24 52.56 40.68
N GLY A 264 36.96 52.42 39.57
CA GLY A 264 36.60 53.04 38.29
C GLY A 264 35.37 52.34 37.70
N GLY A 265 34.36 53.09 37.26
CA GLY A 265 33.17 52.50 36.65
C GLY A 265 33.54 51.68 35.41
N THR A 266 33.02 50.45 35.32
CA THR A 266 33.26 49.54 34.20
C THR A 266 31.94 49.16 33.53
N SER A 267 31.97 48.95 32.23
CA SER A 267 30.85 48.39 31.46
C SER A 267 31.29 47.09 30.81
N SER A 268 30.52 46.02 31.00
CA SER A 268 30.73 44.74 30.33
C SER A 268 29.46 44.32 29.61
N SER A 269 29.55 44.06 28.31
CA SER A 269 28.46 43.50 27.50
C SER A 269 28.80 42.06 27.15
N THR A 270 27.91 41.13 27.46
CA THR A 270 28.02 39.73 27.05
C THR A 270 26.87 39.39 26.10
N PRO A 271 27.14 39.15 24.82
CA PRO A 271 26.14 38.58 23.92
C PRO A 271 25.93 37.10 24.29
N PHE A 272 24.67 36.64 24.23
CA PHE A 272 24.31 35.23 24.29
C PHE A 272 24.26 34.64 22.88
#